data_AF-A0A843KYL4-F1
#
_entry.id   AF-A0A843KYL4-F1
#
_cell.length_a   1.000
_cell.length_b   1.000
_cell.length_c   1.000
_cell.angle_alpha   90.00
_cell.angle_beta   90.00
_cell.angle_gamma   90.00
#
_symmetry.space_group_name_H-M   'P 1'
#
loop_
_entity.id
_entity.type
_entity.pdbx_description
1 polymer ?
#
loop_
_entity_poly.entity_id
_entity_poly.type
_entity_poly.pdbx_seq_one_letter_code
_entity_poly.pdbx_strand_id
1 'polypeptide(L)'
;MRFTRKLLVAGIISLAYYVFSLFLNIVPCQISPNVPNPQYLWGFCTLNPDSYISSGVQKIFFGFSSRLTDATIIALVVPFVLAILVLSLKLKKHKKEE
;
A
#
# COMPACT_ATOMS: atom_id res chain seq x y z
N MET A 1 -20.62 -0.93 -15.95
CA MET A 1 -19.55 0.06 -16.27
C MET A 1 -18.65 -0.50 -17.35
N ARG A 2 -18.32 0.29 -18.39
CA ARG A 2 -17.25 -0.05 -19.37
C ARG A 2 -15.96 -0.37 -18.61
N PHE A 3 -15.17 -1.32 -19.12
CA PHE A 3 -13.90 -1.73 -18.51
C PHE A 3 -12.96 -0.54 -18.26
N THR A 4 -12.94 0.43 -19.17
CA THR A 4 -12.22 1.70 -19.05
C THR A 4 -12.58 2.50 -17.80
N ARG A 5 -13.87 2.55 -17.43
CA ARG A 5 -14.32 3.26 -16.22
C ARG A 5 -13.89 2.55 -14.94
N LYS A 6 -13.78 1.22 -14.95
CA LYS A 6 -13.25 0.45 -13.82
C LYS A 6 -11.78 0.71 -13.59
N LEU A 7 -10.98 0.73 -14.67
CA LEU A 7 -9.56 1.06 -14.59
C LEU A 7 -9.34 2.48 -14.07
N LEU A 8 -10.14 3.45 -14.54
CA LEU A 8 -10.08 4.82 -14.02
C LEU A 8 -10.38 4.89 -12.53
N VAL A 9 -11.47 4.26 -12.07
CA VAL A 9 -11.83 4.27 -10.65
C VAL A 9 -10.77 3.56 -9.80
N ALA A 10 -10.27 2.40 -10.25
CA ALA A 10 -9.19 1.69 -9.55
C ALA A 10 -7.89 2.52 -9.49
N GLY A 11 -7.57 3.23 -10.57
CA GLY A 11 -6.43 4.15 -10.62
C GLY A 11 -6.58 5.30 -9.62
N ILE A 12 -7.76 5.92 -9.55
CA ILE A 12 -8.05 6.99 -8.57
C ILE A 12 -7.93 6.47 -7.13
N ILE A 13 -8.47 5.28 -6.83
CA ILE A 13 -8.39 4.67 -5.50
C ILE A 13 -6.93 4.39 -5.11
N SER A 14 -6.16 3.81 -6.03
CA SER A 14 -4.73 3.52 -5.83
C SER A 14 -3.93 4.81 -5.60
N LEU A 15 -4.13 5.83 -6.43
CA LEU A 15 -3.47 7.12 -6.28
C LEU A 15 -3.83 7.80 -4.97
N ALA A 16 -5.11 7.79 -4.59
CA ALA A 16 -5.57 8.34 -3.32
C ALA A 16 -4.91 7.62 -2.14
N TYR A 17 -4.89 6.28 -2.14
CA TYR A 17 -4.22 5.49 -1.11
C TYR A 17 -2.74 5.85 -1.00
N TYR A 18 -2.04 5.96 -2.14
CA TYR A 18 -0.64 6.39 -2.16
C TYR A 18 -0.46 7.78 -1.56
N VAL A 19 -1.26 8.77 -1.95
CA VAL A 19 -1.17 10.14 -1.40
C VAL A 19 -1.41 10.11 0.11
N PHE A 20 -2.42 9.40 0.60
CA PHE A 20 -2.64 9.26 2.04
C PHE A 20 -1.48 8.57 2.75
N SER A 21 -0.82 7.59 2.11
CA SER A 21 0.33 6.89 2.69
C SER A 21 1.58 7.76 2.87
N LEU A 22 1.66 8.91 2.17
CA LEU A 22 2.72 9.89 2.38
C LEU A 22 2.54 10.66 3.69
N PHE A 23 1.29 10.87 4.13
CA PHE A 23 0.99 11.70 5.30
C PHE A 23 0.58 10.88 6.53
N LEU A 24 0.00 9.69 6.32
CA LEU A 24 -0.54 8.84 7.37
C LEU A 24 0.25 7.54 7.50
N ASN A 25 0.41 7.08 8.74
CA ASN A 25 0.99 5.77 9.05
C ASN A 25 -0.02 4.67 8.74
N ILE A 26 -0.15 4.31 7.46
CA ILE A 26 -1.07 3.25 7.00
C ILE A 26 -0.36 2.06 6.36
N VAL A 27 0.92 2.21 6.02
CA VAL A 27 1.67 1.14 5.34
C VAL A 27 2.21 0.19 6.41
N PRO A 28 1.86 -1.11 6.38
CA PRO A 28 2.40 -2.06 7.34
C PRO A 28 3.91 -2.17 7.16
N CYS A 29 4.63 -2.08 8.26
CA CYS A 29 6.08 -2.18 8.27
C CYS A 29 6.56 -2.93 9.51
N GLN A 30 7.71 -3.55 9.41
CA GLN A 30 8.46 -4.02 10.55
C GLN A 30 9.56 -3.02 10.86
N ILE A 31 9.66 -2.60 12.12
CA ILE A 31 10.64 -1.63 12.58
C ILE A 31 11.55 -2.36 13.57
N SER A 32 12.85 -2.15 13.46
CA SER A 32 13.81 -2.60 14.45
C SER A 32 14.81 -1.50 14.83
N PRO A 33 15.18 -1.39 16.12
CA PRO A 33 16.37 -0.65 16.51
C PRO A 33 17.62 -1.23 15.83
N ASN A 34 18.56 -0.35 15.49
CA ASN A 34 19.86 -0.72 14.92
C ASN A 34 20.80 -1.22 16.02
N VAL A 35 20.53 -2.41 16.55
CA VAL A 35 21.29 -3.06 17.63
C VAL A 35 21.66 -4.50 17.21
N PRO A 36 22.77 -5.07 17.72
CA PRO A 36 23.08 -6.47 17.50
C PRO A 36 21.96 -7.35 18.09
N ASN A 37 21.36 -8.19 17.24
CA ASN A 37 20.11 -8.94 17.47
C ASN A 37 18.81 -8.09 17.41
N PRO A 38 18.48 -7.52 16.24
CA PRO A 38 17.27 -6.73 16.05
C PRO A 38 15.99 -7.55 16.24
N GLN A 39 15.07 -7.07 17.09
CA GLN A 39 13.72 -7.60 17.17
C GLN A 39 12.79 -6.79 16.27
N TYR A 40 12.25 -7.45 15.24
CA TYR A 40 11.32 -6.83 14.30
C TYR A 40 9.90 -6.80 14.87
N LEU A 41 9.41 -5.59 15.14
CA LEU A 41 8.05 -5.36 15.59
C LEU A 41 7.19 -4.83 14.45
N TRP A 42 6.00 -5.40 14.30
CA TRP A 42 5.01 -4.91 13.33
C TRP A 42 4.40 -3.59 13.81
N GLY A 43 4.31 -2.64 12.88
CA GLY A 43 3.66 -1.37 13.07
C GLY A 43 3.21 -0.78 11.75
N PHE A 44 2.98 0.53 11.75
CA PHE A 44 2.61 1.28 10.56
C PHE A 44 3.59 2.41 10.30
N CYS A 45 3.96 2.59 9.04
CA CYS A 45 4.91 3.59 8.58
C CYS A 45 4.27 4.49 7.50
N THR A 46 4.82 5.68 7.35
CA THR A 46 4.61 6.54 6.19
C THR A 46 5.55 6.14 5.05
N LEU A 47 5.13 6.39 3.81
CA LEU A 47 5.98 6.31 2.61
C LEU A 47 6.71 7.64 2.30
N ASN A 48 6.71 8.59 3.24
CA ASN A 48 7.39 9.88 3.07
C ASN A 48 8.93 9.70 3.03
N PRO A 49 9.63 10.10 1.94
CA PRO A 49 11.07 10.01 1.83
C PRO A 49 11.83 10.81 2.89
N ASP A 50 11.29 11.96 3.35
CA ASP A 50 11.96 12.79 4.36
C ASP A 50 12.01 12.10 5.72
N SER A 51 10.94 11.38 6.07
CA SER A 51 10.84 10.61 7.31
C SER A 51 11.69 9.33 7.33
N TYR A 52 12.09 8.84 6.14
CA TYR A 52 12.82 7.59 5.99
C TYR A 52 14.28 7.75 6.41
N ILE A 53 14.93 8.84 5.99
CA ILE A 53 16.37 9.08 6.18
C ILE A 53 16.71 9.39 7.64
N SER A 54 15.80 10.02 8.39
CA SER A 54 16.10 10.56 9.73
C SER A 54 16.20 9.50 10.84
N SER A 55 15.76 8.26 10.61
CA SER A 55 15.23 7.48 11.74
C SER A 55 16.20 6.53 12.46
N GLY A 56 17.42 6.27 11.97
CA GLY A 56 18.39 5.40 12.66
C GLY A 56 17.89 3.96 12.99
N VAL A 57 16.69 3.62 12.52
CA VAL A 57 16.01 2.33 12.67
C VAL A 57 15.91 1.67 11.30
N GLN A 58 16.05 0.35 11.28
CA GLN A 58 15.84 -0.42 10.07
C GLN A 58 14.34 -0.64 9.88
N LYS A 59 13.82 -0.24 8.72
CA LYS A 59 12.41 -0.40 8.35
C LYS A 59 12.30 -1.42 7.22
N ILE A 60 11.40 -2.39 7.37
CA ILE A 60 11.03 -3.36 6.35
C ILE A 60 9.55 -3.16 6.03
N PHE A 61 9.26 -2.55 4.89
CA PHE A 61 7.91 -2.37 4.40
C PHE A 61 7.30 -3.69 3.97
N PHE A 62 6.03 -3.89 4.32
CA PHE A 62 5.25 -5.09 4.04
C PHE A 62 5.89 -6.41 4.53
N GLY A 63 6.93 -6.33 5.39
CA GLY A 63 7.67 -7.49 5.89
C GLY A 63 8.68 -8.10 4.93
N PHE A 64 8.95 -7.49 3.76
CA PHE A 64 9.90 -8.05 2.79
C PHE A 64 10.83 -7.06 2.08
N SER A 65 10.52 -5.76 2.01
CA SER A 65 11.41 -4.79 1.34
C SER A 65 11.88 -3.68 2.27
N SER A 66 13.19 -3.43 2.26
CA SER A 66 13.79 -2.26 2.90
C SER A 66 13.85 -1.04 1.98
N ARG A 67 13.56 -1.19 0.68
CA ARG A 67 13.64 -0.08 -0.28
C ARG A 67 12.31 0.66 -0.33
N LEU A 68 12.37 1.98 -0.14
CA LEU A 68 11.20 2.85 -0.22
C LEU A 68 10.53 2.75 -1.61
N THR A 69 11.30 2.67 -2.69
CA THR A 69 10.80 2.54 -4.07
C THR A 69 9.98 1.28 -4.29
N ASP A 70 10.38 0.16 -3.69
CA ASP A 70 9.62 -1.09 -3.84
C ASP A 70 8.31 -0.97 -3.06
N ALA A 71 8.38 -0.39 -1.85
CA ALA A 71 7.23 -0.15 -1.01
C ALA A 71 6.19 0.79 -1.66
N THR A 72 6.62 1.84 -2.38
CA THR A 72 5.71 2.72 -3.11
C THR A 72 5.03 2.00 -4.28
N ILE A 73 5.74 1.15 -5.02
CA ILE A 73 5.16 0.33 -6.09
C ILE A 73 4.09 -0.61 -5.52
N ILE A 74 4.38 -1.29 -4.40
CA ILE A 74 3.42 -2.20 -3.75
C ILE A 74 2.18 -1.42 -3.29
N ALA A 75 2.39 -0.26 -2.67
CA ALA A 75 1.31 0.62 -2.23
C ALA A 75 0.43 1.15 -3.37
N LEU A 76 0.92 1.18 -4.62
CA LEU A 76 0.10 1.50 -5.79
C LEU A 76 -0.59 0.25 -6.38
N VAL A 77 0.15 -0.85 -6.53
CA VAL A 77 -0.33 -2.05 -7.24
C VAL A 77 -1.38 -2.82 -6.42
N VAL A 78 -1.16 -3.01 -5.13
CA VAL A 78 -2.06 -3.80 -4.27
C VAL A 78 -3.48 -3.19 -4.22
N PRO A 79 -3.68 -1.90 -3.87
CA PRO A 79 -5.02 -1.32 -3.86
C PRO A 79 -5.63 -1.23 -5.26
N PHE A 80 -4.82 -1.08 -6.31
CA PHE A 80 -5.32 -1.11 -7.69
C PHE A 80 -5.93 -2.48 -8.04
N VAL A 81 -5.19 -3.57 -7.77
CA VAL A 81 -5.67 -4.94 -8.01
C VAL A 81 -6.88 -5.25 -7.15
N LEU A 82 -6.86 -4.89 -5.85
CA LEU A 82 -8.00 -5.07 -4.96
C LEU A 82 -9.23 -4.30 -5.46
N ALA A 83 -9.08 -3.06 -5.88
CA ALA A 83 -10.18 -2.27 -6.42
C ALA A 83 -10.77 -2.90 -7.68
N ILE A 84 -9.93 -3.40 -8.61
CA ILE A 84 -10.40 -4.11 -9.80
C ILE A 84 -11.15 -5.39 -9.43
N LEU A 85 -10.64 -6.19 -8.48
CA LEU A 85 -11.29 -7.41 -8.03
C LEU A 85 -12.65 -7.11 -7.42
N VAL A 86 -12.71 -6.15 -6.48
CA VAL A 86 -13.95 -5.72 -5.81
C VAL A 86 -14.97 -5.20 -6.81
N LEU A 87 -14.56 -4.31 -7.73
CA LEU A 87 -15.44 -3.77 -8.79
C LEU A 87 -15.89 -4.85 -9.77
N SER A 88 -15.08 -5.89 -9.98
CA SER A 88 -15.44 -7.01 -10.86
C SER A 88 -16.42 -7.97 -10.20
N LEU A 89 -16.26 -8.24 -8.90
CA LEU A 89 -17.17 -9.08 -8.11
C LEU A 89 -18.54 -8.40 -7.88
N LYS A 90 -18.56 -7.10 -7.56
CA LYS A 90 -19.79 -6.31 -7.40
C LYS A 90 -20.67 -6.35 -8.66
N LEU A 91 -20.07 -6.37 -9.85
CA LEU A 91 -20.82 -6.49 -11.11
C LEU A 91 -21.37 -7.89 -11.38
N LYS A 92 -20.68 -8.96 -10.95
CA LYS A 92 -21.21 -10.33 -11.09
C LYS A 92 -22.47 -10.54 -10.26
N LYS A 93 -22.59 -9.87 -9.11
CA LYS A 93 -23.82 -9.90 -8.29
C LYS A 93 -24.99 -9.23 -9.00
N HIS A 94 -24.80 -8.01 -9.51
CA HIS A 94 -25.88 -7.29 -10.21
C HIS A 94 -26.41 -7.99 -11.47
N LYS A 95 -25.56 -8.75 -12.19
CA LYS A 95 -25.97 -9.48 -13.41
C LYS A 95 -26.66 -10.83 -13.14
N LYS A 96 -26.75 -11.25 -11.87
CA LYS A 96 -27.42 -12.49 -11.44
C LYS A 96 -28.81 -12.22 -10.83
N GLU A 97 -29.14 -10.95 -10.59
CA GLU A 97 -30.40 -10.50 -9.98
C GLU A 97 -31.37 -9.92 -11.02
N GLU A 98 -30.99 -9.93 -12.31
CA GLU A 98 -31.86 -9.74 -13.48
C GLU A 98 -32.08 -11.08 -14.18
#